data_AF-A0A2U3KJV6-F1
#
_entry.id   AF-A0A2U3KJV6-F1
#
_cell.length_a   1.000
_cell.length_b   1.000
_cell.length_c   1.000
_cell.angle_alpha   90.00
_cell.angle_beta   90.00
_cell.angle_gamma   90.00
#
_symmetry.space_group_name_H-M   'P 1'
#
loop_
_entity.id
_entity.type
_entity.pdbx_description
1 polymer ?
#
loop_
_entity_poly.entity_id
_entity_poly.type
_entity_poly.pdbx_seq_one_letter_code
_entity_poly.pdbx_strand_id
1 'polypeptide(L)'
;MRSTLVAALVACADSPWKAKARRFLCGLSSDELQYIAGFLGGCILESAGTLAGTPDSRQCSEDRALKMILVQEYMRRAGVRGPFGIVS
;
A
#
# COMPACT_ATOMS: atom_id res chain seq x y z
N MET A 1 20.41 -9.04 -7.27
CA MET A 1 19.33 -8.05 -7.42
C MET A 1 18.08 -8.41 -6.62
N ARG A 2 17.48 -9.59 -6.83
CA ARG A 2 16.27 -10.02 -6.11
C ARG A 2 16.37 -9.92 -4.58
N SER A 3 17.47 -10.42 -3.99
CA SER A 3 17.71 -10.39 -2.55
C SER A 3 17.76 -8.96 -1.99
N THR A 4 18.27 -8.02 -2.79
CA THR A 4 18.37 -6.59 -2.46
C THR A 4 16.99 -5.92 -2.46
N LEU A 5 16.15 -6.24 -3.46
CA LEU A 5 14.76 -5.77 -3.52
C LEU A 5 13.94 -6.26 -2.32
N VAL A 6 14.06 -7.55 -1.98
CA VAL A 6 13.38 -8.10 -0.81
C VAL A 6 13.83 -7.39 0.46
N ALA A 7 15.13 -7.15 0.64
CA ALA A 7 15.65 -6.44 1.81
C ALA A 7 15.14 -5.00 1.91
N ALA A 8 15.14 -4.25 0.80
CA ALA A 8 14.65 -2.87 0.75
C ALA A 8 13.14 -2.80 1.05
N LEU A 9 12.34 -3.67 0.43
CA LEU A 9 10.89 -3.73 0.65
C LEU A 9 10.53 -4.15 2.08
N VAL A 10 11.30 -5.07 2.69
CA VAL A 10 11.14 -5.43 4.10
C VAL A 10 11.56 -4.28 5.02
N ALA A 11 12.55 -3.48 4.65
CA ALA A 11 12.97 -2.32 5.43
C ALA A 11 11.88 -1.23 5.48
N CYS A 12 11.11 -1.08 4.39
CA CYS A 12 9.95 -0.19 4.31
C CYS A 12 8.72 -0.68 5.10
N ALA A 13 8.67 -1.97 5.47
CA ALA A 13 7.57 -2.50 6.27
C ALA A 13 7.76 -2.21 7.76
N ASP A 14 6.68 -1.93 8.47
CA ASP A 14 6.67 -1.76 9.93
C ASP A 14 7.24 -2.98 10.65
N SER A 15 8.00 -2.74 11.73
CA SER A 15 8.69 -3.76 12.53
C SER A 15 7.85 -5.01 12.87
N PRO A 16 6.58 -4.90 13.32
CA PRO A 16 5.76 -6.09 13.59
C PRO A 16 5.42 -6.94 12.36
N TRP A 17 5.56 -6.38 11.15
CA TRP A 17 5.18 -7.02 9.89
C TRP A 17 6.38 -7.49 9.07
N LYS A 18 7.60 -7.08 9.41
CA LYS A 18 8.83 -7.39 8.64
C LYS A 18 9.01 -8.88 8.36
N ALA A 19 8.77 -9.75 9.35
CA ALA A 19 8.91 -11.19 9.16
C ALA A 19 7.88 -11.77 8.19
N LYS A 20 6.64 -11.25 8.23
CA LYS A 20 5.54 -11.67 7.35
C LYS A 20 5.72 -11.11 5.94
N ALA A 21 6.13 -9.84 5.82
CA ALA A 21 6.48 -9.18 4.57
C ALA A 21 7.65 -9.91 3.90
N ARG A 22 8.69 -10.29 4.64
CA ARG A 22 9.83 -11.04 4.10
C ARG A 22 9.42 -12.40 3.53
N ARG A 23 8.57 -13.15 4.24
CA ARG A 23 8.04 -14.43 3.74
C ARG A 23 7.22 -14.25 2.46
N PHE A 24 6.35 -13.23 2.42
CA PHE A 24 5.56 -12.90 1.23
C PHE A 24 6.45 -12.55 0.03
N LEU A 25 7.39 -11.61 0.22
CA LEU A 25 8.30 -11.13 -0.83
C LEU A 25 9.24 -12.23 -1.35
N CYS A 26 9.67 -13.16 -0.49
CA CYS A 26 10.46 -14.30 -0.92
C CYS A 26 9.69 -15.24 -1.87
N GLY A 27 8.35 -15.29 -1.78
CA GLY A 27 7.50 -16.14 -2.61
C GLY A 27 7.12 -15.55 -3.98
N LEU A 28 7.36 -14.25 -4.21
CA LEU A 28 7.01 -13.58 -5.48
C LEU A 28 8.02 -13.89 -6.59
N SER A 29 7.72 -13.64 -7.85
CA SER A 29 8.73 -13.61 -8.92
C SER A 29 9.57 -12.32 -8.89
N SER A 30 10.63 -12.24 -9.70
CA SER A 30 11.48 -11.04 -9.76
C SER A 30 10.77 -9.85 -10.45
N ASP A 31 9.81 -10.14 -11.32
CA ASP A 31 9.00 -9.14 -12.01
C ASP A 31 8.02 -8.47 -11.03
N GLU A 32 7.32 -9.30 -10.24
CA GLU A 32 6.41 -8.83 -9.19
C GLU A 32 7.12 -7.99 -8.13
N LEU A 33 8.35 -8.34 -7.74
CA LEU A 33 9.14 -7.53 -6.81
C LEU A 33 9.50 -6.15 -7.39
N GLN A 34 9.82 -6.08 -8.69
CA GLN A 34 10.09 -4.81 -9.36
C GLN A 34 8.84 -3.97 -9.51
N TYR A 35 7.70 -4.59 -9.81
CA TYR A 35 6.40 -3.93 -9.84
C TYR A 35 6.07 -3.29 -8.48
N ILE A 36 6.20 -4.06 -7.38
CA ILE A 36 5.96 -3.55 -6.02
C ILE A 36 6.95 -2.43 -5.67
N ALA A 37 8.23 -2.57 -6.01
CA ALA A 37 9.24 -1.55 -5.74
C ALA A 37 8.99 -0.26 -6.54
N GLY A 38 8.57 -0.37 -7.80
CA GLY A 38 8.18 0.77 -8.63
C GLY A 38 6.94 1.46 -8.08
N PHE A 39 5.94 0.69 -7.67
CA PHE A 39 4.74 1.22 -7.01
C PHE A 39 5.08 1.96 -5.71
N LEU A 40 5.87 1.35 -4.82
CA LEU A 40 6.32 2.00 -3.58
C LEU A 40 7.16 3.25 -3.85
N GLY A 41 8.06 3.20 -4.83
CA GLY A 41 8.84 4.35 -5.26
C GLY A 41 7.95 5.50 -5.74
N GLY A 42 6.90 5.19 -6.51
CA GLY A 42 5.88 6.14 -6.93
C GLY A 42 5.12 6.75 -5.74
N CYS A 43 4.67 5.93 -4.79
CA CYS A 43 3.99 6.41 -3.58
C CYS A 43 4.86 7.34 -2.73
N ILE A 44 6.14 7.01 -2.57
CA ILE A 44 7.10 7.85 -1.82
C ILE A 44 7.31 9.18 -2.56
N LEU A 45 7.47 9.15 -3.89
CA LEU A 45 7.68 10.36 -4.69
C LEU A 45 6.44 11.26 -4.70
N GLU A 46 5.24 10.69 -4.77
CA GLU A 46 3.95 11.39 -4.69
C GLU A 46 3.73 12.02 -3.30
N SER A 47 4.07 11.28 -2.24
CA SER A 47 4.01 11.79 -0.86
C SER A 47 5.04 12.89 -0.60
N ALA A 48 6.24 12.78 -1.19
CA ALA A 48 7.29 13.80 -1.12
C ALA A 48 6.95 15.04 -1.94
N GLY A 49 6.23 14.89 -3.06
CA GLY A 49 5.71 15.98 -3.88
C GLY A 49 4.71 16.89 -3.16
N THR A 50 4.09 16.41 -2.09
CA THR A 50 3.19 17.24 -1.26
C THR A 50 3.96 18.25 -0.38
N LEU A 51 5.27 18.05 -0.17
CA LEU A 51 6.13 19.01 0.54
C LEU A 51 6.78 20.04 -0.39
N ALA A 52 6.69 19.84 -1.71
CA ALA A 52 7.30 20.70 -2.72
C ALA A 52 6.23 21.33 -3.62
N GLY A 53 5.29 22.05 -3.00
CA GLY A 53 4.61 23.20 -3.60
C GLY A 53 3.68 22.95 -4.81
N THR A 54 2.46 22.46 -4.55
CA THR A 54 1.25 22.93 -5.26
C THR A 54 0.04 22.86 -4.31
N PRO A 55 -0.89 23.84 -4.35
CA PRO A 55 -2.04 23.91 -3.47
C PRO A 55 -3.15 22.95 -3.95
N ASP A 56 -3.00 21.66 -3.68
CA ASP A 56 -4.10 20.69 -3.91
C ASP A 56 -4.24 19.69 -2.74
N SER A 57 -3.88 20.11 -1.53
CA SER A 57 -4.01 19.28 -0.31
C SER A 57 -5.46 19.00 0.12
N ARG A 58 -6.48 19.52 -0.59
CA ARG A 58 -7.90 19.23 -0.30
C ARG A 58 -8.41 18.01 -1.09
N GLN A 59 -8.04 17.87 -2.36
CA GLN A 59 -8.46 16.74 -3.20
C GLN A 59 -7.93 15.39 -2.68
N CYS A 60 -6.70 15.34 -2.16
CA CYS A 60 -6.13 14.09 -1.63
C CYS A 60 -6.88 13.56 -0.40
N SER A 61 -7.46 14.46 0.42
CA SER A 61 -8.26 14.08 1.60
C SER A 61 -9.66 13.59 1.20
N GLU A 62 -10.29 14.24 0.23
CA GLU A 62 -11.62 13.86 -0.27
C GLU A 62 -11.56 12.57 -1.09
N ASP A 63 -10.55 12.44 -1.96
CA ASP A 63 -10.31 11.24 -2.77
C ASP A 63 -9.99 10.02 -1.88
N ARG A 64 -9.24 10.21 -0.78
CA ARG A 64 -9.01 9.15 0.20
C ARG A 64 -10.32 8.69 0.87
N ALA A 65 -11.22 9.62 1.22
CA ALA A 65 -12.52 9.27 1.80
C ALA A 65 -13.42 8.54 0.79
N LEU A 66 -13.47 9.02 -0.46
CA LEU A 66 -14.23 8.40 -1.55
C LEU A 66 -13.71 6.99 -1.90
N LYS A 67 -12.37 6.82 -1.96
CA LYS A 67 -11.73 5.51 -2.15
C LYS A 67 -12.06 4.54 -1.00
N MET A 68 -12.10 5.01 0.25
CA MET A 68 -12.47 4.19 1.40
C MET A 68 -13.94 3.71 1.33
N ILE A 69 -14.85 4.56 0.86
CA ILE A 69 -16.28 4.19 0.66
C ILE A 69 -16.40 3.10 -0.41
N LEU A 70 -15.70 3.25 -1.55
CA LEU A 70 -15.69 2.24 -2.63
C LEU A 70 -15.13 0.89 -2.17
N VAL A 71 -14.04 0.90 -1.39
CA VAL A 71 -13.44 -0.32 -0.82
C VAL A 71 -14.39 -1.01 0.16
N GLN A 72 -15.11 -0.23 0.99
CA GLN A 72 -16.07 -0.77 1.95
C GLN A 72 -17.27 -1.43 1.25
N GLU A 73 -17.81 -0.81 0.19
CA GLU A 73 -18.90 -1.38 -0.62
C GLU A 73 -18.45 -2.62 -1.39
N TYR A 74 -17.25 -2.60 -1.95
CA TYR A 74 -16.69 -3.78 -2.62
C TYR A 74 -16.55 -4.96 -1.65
N MET A 75 -16.02 -4.73 -0.45
CA MET A 75 -15.91 -5.78 0.58
C MET A 75 -17.28 -6.32 1.01
N ARG A 76 -18.29 -5.44 1.14
CA ARG A 76 -19.68 -5.84 1.42
C ARG A 76 -20.24 -6.77 0.34
N ARG A 77 -20.04 -6.45 -0.94
CA ARG A 77 -20.53 -7.25 -2.08
C ARG A 77 -19.74 -8.53 -2.30
N ALA A 78 -18.43 -8.50 -2.06
CA ALA A 78 -17.55 -9.65 -2.23
C ALA A 78 -17.69 -10.69 -1.09
N GLY A 79 -18.51 -10.41 -0.06
CA GLY A 79 -18.64 -11.28 1.11
C GLY A 79 -17.38 -11.37 1.97
N VAL A 80 -16.39 -10.50 1.71
CA VAL A 80 -15.11 -10.47 2.41
C VAL A 80 -15.31 -9.66 3.68
N ARG A 81 -15.54 -10.36 4.79
CA ARG A 81 -15.59 -9.77 6.13
C ARG A 81 -14.27 -9.02 6.39
N GLY A 82 -14.32 -7.69 6.35
CA GLY A 82 -13.24 -6.85 6.86
C GLY A 82 -12.99 -7.15 8.35
N PRO A 83 -11.79 -6.82 8.88
CA PRO A 83 -11.43 -7.06 10.28
C PRO A 83 -12.27 -6.24 11.29
N PHE A 84 -13.06 -5.27 10.81
CA PHE A 84 -14.02 -4.54 11.62
C PHE A 84 -15.43 -4.96 11.18
N GLY A 85 -15.86 -6.12 11.68
CA GLY A 85 -17.26 -6.44 11.71
C GLY A 85 -17.98 -5.41 12.59
N ILE A 86 -18.75 -4.53 11.97
CA ILE A 86 -19.83 -3.84 12.67
C ILE A 86 -21.09 -4.15 11.90
N VAL A 87 -21.84 -5.09 12.48
CA VAL A 87 -23.26 -5.27 12.24
C VAL A 87 -23.96 -4.06 12.85
N SER A 88 -24.80 -3.41 12.05
CA SER A 88 -26.09 -2.91 12.51
C SER A 88 -27.07 -2.99 11.36
#